data_AF-A0A2W4L4V2-F1
#
_entry.id   AF-A0A2W4L4V2-F1
#
_cell.length_a   1.000
_cell.length_b   1.000
_cell.length_c   1.000
_cell.angle_alpha   90.00
_cell.angle_beta   90.00
_cell.angle_gamma   90.00
#
_symmetry.space_group_name_H-M   'P 1'
#
loop_
_entity.id
_entity.type
_entity.pdbx_description
1 polymer ?
#
loop_
_entity_poly.entity_id
_entity_poly.type
_entity_poly.pdbx_seq_one_letter_code
_entity_poly.pdbx_strand_id
1 'polypeptide(L)'
;GAPQPVQGGLKGAAVKKLVRAMDKTRRFLDPLILVRGEDGYFTPNGNHRLSALRELEARSVVGLLVPEFSVAYQILALNIEKAHSLRERALEVQRMYRELAHGDAGKESALELEFEEPALVTLGFAYAERPRLAGGAYHPVLRKVDTWIDEPLARATPVRARRAELLIELDTAVSDTVEALKARGLKSPYLKNFVVARVNPLRFMKGELPGCDELLQTMTRKARSLNVERISPADLASVGGAPEEE
;
A
#
# COMPACT_ATOMS: atom_id res chain seq x y z
N GLY A 1 13.06 19.17 -14.17
CA GLY A 1 11.88 19.68 -13.46
C GLY A 1 11.50 18.64 -12.45
N ALA A 2 11.35 19.02 -11.18
CA ALA A 2 10.93 18.09 -10.15
C ALA A 2 9.43 17.81 -10.34
N PRO A 3 8.97 16.55 -10.26
CA PRO A 3 7.56 16.20 -10.43
C PRO A 3 6.70 16.79 -9.30
N GLN A 4 5.46 17.16 -9.62
CA GLN A 4 4.48 17.60 -8.63
C GLN A 4 4.04 16.43 -7.73
N PRO A 5 3.93 16.60 -6.40
CA PRO A 5 3.50 15.51 -5.52
C PRO A 5 2.04 15.18 -5.81
N VAL A 6 1.76 13.89 -6.04
CA VAL A 6 0.42 13.43 -6.38
C VAL A 6 -0.56 13.58 -5.21
N GLN A 7 -1.62 14.35 -5.45
CA GLN A 7 -2.76 14.49 -4.54
C GLN A 7 -3.43 13.14 -4.28
N GLY A 8 -3.37 12.65 -3.04
CA GLY A 8 -4.06 11.43 -2.62
C GLY A 8 -5.56 11.53 -2.91
N GLY A 9 -6.11 10.50 -3.55
CA GLY A 9 -7.53 10.44 -3.95
C GLY A 9 -8.47 10.70 -2.76
N LEU A 10 -9.28 11.75 -2.89
CA LEU A 10 -10.16 12.25 -1.84
C LEU A 10 -11.27 11.23 -1.51
N LYS A 11 -11.34 10.77 -0.26
CA LYS A 11 -12.49 9.99 0.24
C LYS A 11 -13.64 10.96 0.58
N GLY A 12 -14.59 11.13 -0.34
CA GLY A 12 -15.68 12.11 -0.23
C GLY A 12 -16.54 12.07 1.06
N ALA A 13 -16.59 10.94 1.76
CA ALA A 13 -17.30 10.83 3.05
C ALA A 13 -16.58 11.58 4.20
N ALA A 14 -15.24 11.60 4.20
CA ALA A 14 -14.45 12.30 5.22
C ALA A 14 -14.55 13.82 5.06
N VAL A 15 -14.50 14.29 3.81
CA VAL A 15 -14.65 15.72 3.47
C VAL A 15 -16.03 16.23 3.91
N LYS A 16 -17.12 15.52 3.60
CA LYS A 16 -18.48 15.92 4.01
C LYS A 16 -18.66 16.07 5.52
N LYS A 17 -18.07 15.17 6.32
CA LYS A 17 -18.09 15.29 7.78
C LYS A 17 -17.33 16.53 8.26
N LEU A 18 -16.17 16.78 7.66
CA LEU A 18 -15.33 17.93 7.99
C LEU A 18 -15.99 19.27 7.63
N VAL A 19 -16.61 19.36 6.44
CA VAL A 19 -17.41 20.51 5.99
C VAL A 19 -18.49 20.84 7.01
N ARG A 20 -19.30 19.84 7.42
CA ARG A 20 -20.36 20.04 8.43
C ARG A 20 -19.82 20.52 9.77
N ALA A 21 -18.69 19.97 10.22
CA ALA A 21 -18.08 20.37 11.49
C ALA A 21 -17.54 21.80 11.44
N MET A 22 -16.85 22.17 10.36
CA MET A 22 -16.32 23.52 10.15
C MET A 22 -17.43 24.56 10.00
N ASP A 23 -18.49 24.26 9.25
CA ASP A 23 -19.63 25.16 9.08
C ASP A 23 -20.37 25.41 10.41
N LYS A 24 -20.61 24.34 11.18
CA LYS A 24 -21.29 24.43 12.48
C LYS A 24 -20.45 25.19 13.52
N THR A 25 -19.15 24.95 13.56
CA THR A 25 -18.27 25.53 14.59
C THR A 25 -17.69 26.88 14.19
N ARG A 26 -17.71 27.21 12.89
CA ARG A 26 -17.06 28.38 12.29
C ARG A 26 -15.57 28.47 12.63
N ARG A 27 -14.89 27.32 12.76
CA ARG A 27 -13.49 27.24 13.19
C ARG A 27 -12.65 26.40 12.23
N PHE A 28 -11.40 26.84 12.05
CA PHE A 28 -10.31 26.10 11.41
C PHE A 28 -9.11 26.18 12.35
N LEU A 29 -8.70 25.04 12.92
CA LEU A 29 -7.70 25.01 14.00
C LEU A 29 -6.42 24.25 13.65
N ASP A 30 -6.39 23.57 12.52
CA ASP A 30 -5.30 22.68 12.13
C ASP A 30 -4.74 23.15 10.77
N PRO A 31 -3.62 23.90 10.76
CA PRO A 31 -3.06 24.51 9.55
C PRO A 31 -2.56 23.47 8.55
N LEU A 32 -2.65 23.80 7.25
CA LEU A 32 -2.13 22.93 6.19
C LEU A 32 -0.60 22.87 6.25
N ILE A 33 0.01 21.72 6.00
CA ILE A 33 1.44 21.71 5.66
C ILE A 33 1.57 22.07 4.19
N LEU A 34 2.40 23.06 3.88
CA LEU A 34 2.65 23.57 2.54
C LEU A 34 4.10 23.35 2.16
N VAL A 35 4.34 22.91 0.93
CA VAL A 35 5.66 22.93 0.28
C VAL A 35 5.59 23.79 -0.97
N ARG A 36 6.70 24.44 -1.33
CA ARG A 36 6.78 25.24 -2.56
C ARG A 36 7.10 24.33 -3.75
N GLY A 37 6.25 24.33 -4.76
CA GLY A 37 6.55 23.77 -6.09
C GLY A 37 6.71 24.87 -7.14
N GLU A 38 6.87 24.49 -8.40
CA GLU A 38 7.19 25.41 -9.50
C GLU A 38 6.09 26.48 -9.72
N ASP A 39 4.81 26.08 -9.66
CA ASP A 39 3.66 26.97 -9.94
C ASP A 39 2.80 27.30 -8.69
N GLY A 40 3.37 27.17 -7.49
CA GLY A 40 2.67 27.56 -6.26
C GLY A 40 2.94 26.66 -5.05
N TYR A 41 1.98 26.59 -4.14
CA TYR A 41 2.10 25.80 -2.91
C TYR A 41 1.28 24.50 -3.02
N PHE A 42 1.90 23.40 -2.59
CA PHE A 42 1.28 22.07 -2.55
C PHE A 42 1.10 21.66 -1.10
N THR A 43 0.04 20.91 -0.80
CA THR A 43 -0.21 20.38 0.54
C THR A 43 0.00 18.87 0.60
N PRO A 44 1.15 18.40 1.13
CA PRO A 44 1.37 16.98 1.41
C PRO A 44 0.52 16.47 2.58
N ASN A 45 0.15 17.34 3.53
CA ASN A 45 -0.81 17.02 4.59
C ASN A 45 -1.83 18.15 4.75
N GLY A 46 -3.10 17.79 4.49
CA GLY A 46 -4.21 18.73 4.61
C GLY A 46 -5.22 18.69 3.46
N ASN A 47 -5.09 17.78 2.49
CA ASN A 47 -5.98 17.74 1.31
C ASN A 47 -7.49 17.68 1.64
N HIS A 48 -7.90 16.94 2.68
CA HIS A 48 -9.31 16.94 3.11
C HIS A 48 -9.74 18.29 3.70
N ARG A 49 -8.86 18.95 4.47
CA ARG A 49 -9.09 20.27 5.05
C ARG A 49 -9.18 21.34 3.97
N LEU A 50 -8.25 21.31 3.01
CA LEU A 50 -8.27 22.18 1.84
C LEU A 50 -9.54 21.98 1.01
N SER A 51 -9.95 20.73 0.77
CA SER A 51 -11.19 20.44 0.03
C SER A 51 -12.44 20.93 0.77
N ALA A 52 -12.51 20.73 2.08
CA ALA A 52 -13.61 21.22 2.89
C ALA A 52 -13.70 22.76 2.87
N LEU A 53 -12.56 23.45 2.96
CA LEU A 53 -12.51 24.91 2.85
C LEU A 53 -12.92 25.42 1.46
N ARG A 54 -12.56 24.72 0.39
CA ARG A 54 -13.02 25.04 -0.97
C ARG A 54 -14.54 24.88 -1.11
N GLU A 55 -15.11 23.81 -0.56
CA GLU A 55 -16.57 23.59 -0.55
C GLU A 55 -17.32 24.65 0.27
N LEU A 56 -16.68 25.19 1.31
CA LEU A 56 -17.17 26.33 2.10
C LEU A 56 -16.83 27.70 1.49
N GLU A 57 -16.31 27.73 0.26
CA GLU A 57 -15.95 28.96 -0.48
C GLU A 57 -14.97 29.88 0.29
N ALA A 58 -14.09 29.29 1.10
CA ALA A 58 -13.09 30.02 1.85
C ALA A 58 -12.10 30.72 0.88
N ARG A 59 -11.87 32.01 1.10
CA ARG A 59 -10.96 32.83 0.27
C ARG A 59 -9.49 32.70 0.65
N SER A 60 -9.20 32.22 1.86
CA SER A 60 -7.85 32.06 2.40
C SER A 60 -7.78 30.91 3.40
N VAL A 61 -6.58 30.40 3.65
CA VAL A 61 -6.30 29.31 4.60
C VAL A 61 -4.95 29.54 5.27
N VAL A 62 -4.83 29.10 6.52
CA VAL A 62 -3.56 29.12 7.26
C VAL A 62 -2.78 27.84 6.94
N GLY A 63 -1.49 28.00 6.62
CA GLY A 63 -0.58 26.87 6.43
C GLY A 63 0.81 27.12 6.99
N LEU A 64 1.48 26.04 7.36
CA LEU A 64 2.89 25.99 7.75
C LEU A 64 3.71 25.67 6.50
N LEU A 65 4.53 26.64 6.06
CA LEU A 65 5.40 26.45 4.90
C LEU A 65 6.69 25.75 5.32
N VAL A 66 6.95 24.60 4.71
CA VAL A 66 8.22 23.89 4.77
C VAL A 66 9.00 24.20 3.48
N PRO A 67 10.18 24.83 3.57
CA PRO A 67 10.93 25.27 2.39
C PRO A 67 11.55 24.09 1.62
N GLU A 68 11.87 22.98 2.28
CA GLU A 68 12.43 21.79 1.67
C GLU A 68 11.35 20.92 1.03
N PHE A 69 11.36 20.84 -0.31
CA PHE A 69 10.38 20.03 -1.05
C PHE A 69 10.48 18.53 -0.71
N SER A 70 11.66 18.03 -0.33
CA SER A 70 11.87 16.64 0.08
C SER A 70 11.00 16.22 1.27
N VAL A 71 10.59 17.17 2.13
CA VAL A 71 9.70 16.89 3.26
C VAL A 71 8.31 16.44 2.80
N ALA A 72 7.89 16.78 1.58
CA ALA A 72 6.65 16.24 1.00
C ALA A 72 6.62 14.70 1.00
N TYR A 73 7.79 14.09 0.82
CA TYR A 73 7.96 12.64 0.81
C TYR A 73 8.10 12.05 2.22
N GLN A 74 8.61 12.82 3.18
CA GLN A 74 8.77 12.41 4.58
C GLN A 74 7.48 12.52 5.39
N ILE A 75 6.48 13.26 4.90
CA ILE A 75 5.23 13.51 5.64
C ILE A 75 4.40 12.26 5.89
N LEU A 76 4.58 11.19 5.11
CA LEU A 76 3.98 9.89 5.41
C LEU A 76 4.54 9.30 6.70
N ALA A 77 5.86 9.37 6.87
CA ALA A 77 6.53 8.96 8.11
C ALA A 77 6.16 9.86 9.30
N LEU A 78 5.81 11.13 9.07
CA LEU A 78 5.40 12.08 10.11
C LEU A 78 3.90 11.95 10.50
N ASN A 79 3.08 11.30 9.69
CA ASN A 79 1.63 11.11 9.91
C ASN A 79 1.33 9.84 10.73
N ILE A 80 1.90 9.75 11.93
CA ILE A 80 1.77 8.58 12.82
C ILE A 80 0.35 8.46 13.40
N GLU A 81 -0.36 9.57 13.60
CA GLU A 81 -1.68 9.59 14.24
C GLU A 81 -2.83 9.03 13.39
N LYS A 82 -2.68 9.04 12.05
CA LYS A 82 -3.68 8.50 11.14
C LYS A 82 -3.01 7.48 10.24
N ALA A 83 -2.93 6.23 10.72
CA ALA A 83 -2.45 5.12 9.93
C ALA A 83 -3.19 5.05 8.58
N HIS A 84 -2.51 5.48 7.52
CA HIS A 84 -2.98 5.31 6.15
C HIS A 84 -3.23 3.81 5.91
N SER A 85 -4.28 3.47 5.18
CA SER A 85 -4.48 2.06 4.84
C SER A 85 -3.28 1.54 4.06
N LEU A 86 -2.94 0.25 4.19
CA LEU A 86 -1.81 -0.37 3.47
C LEU A 86 -1.75 0.03 2.00
N ARG A 87 -2.91 0.05 1.34
CA ARG A 87 -3.05 0.46 -0.04
C ARG A 87 -2.65 1.92 -0.29
N GLU A 88 -3.12 2.84 0.56
CA GLU A 88 -2.81 4.26 0.41
C GLU A 88 -1.30 4.48 0.55
N ARG A 89 -0.70 3.90 1.59
CA ARG A 89 0.76 3.92 1.82
C ARG A 89 1.53 3.35 0.62
N ALA A 90 1.19 2.15 0.19
CA ALA A 90 1.86 1.48 -0.93
C ALA A 90 1.75 2.29 -2.23
N LEU A 91 0.57 2.84 -2.55
CA LEU A 91 0.39 3.67 -3.73
C LEU A 91 1.14 5.00 -3.63
N GLU A 92 1.27 5.59 -2.45
CA GLU A 92 2.10 6.79 -2.24
C GLU A 92 3.58 6.49 -2.44
N VAL A 93 4.08 5.42 -1.82
CA VAL A 93 5.45 4.93 -2.00
C VAL A 93 5.75 4.67 -3.48
N GLN A 94 4.86 4.00 -4.22
CA GLN A 94 5.08 3.74 -5.64
C GLN A 94 5.14 5.01 -6.51
N ARG A 95 4.36 6.04 -6.17
CA ARG A 95 4.40 7.31 -6.90
C ARG A 95 5.71 8.02 -6.66
N MET A 96 6.11 8.16 -5.40
CA MET A 96 7.42 8.68 -5.00
C MET A 96 8.55 7.89 -5.68
N TYR A 97 8.47 6.56 -5.69
CA TYR A 97 9.45 5.70 -6.32
C TYR A 97 9.62 6.02 -7.81
N ARG A 98 8.52 6.15 -8.57
CA ARG A 98 8.60 6.51 -10.00
C ARG A 98 9.17 7.90 -10.21
N GLU A 99 8.73 8.88 -9.41
CA GLU A 99 9.23 10.25 -9.46
C GLU A 99 10.75 10.31 -9.26
N LEU A 100 11.25 9.62 -8.24
CA LEU A 100 12.69 9.54 -7.94
C LEU A 100 13.47 8.72 -8.97
N ALA A 101 12.86 7.69 -9.57
CA ALA A 101 13.50 6.87 -10.60
C ALA A 101 13.78 7.61 -11.92
N HIS A 102 13.08 8.73 -12.18
CA HIS A 102 13.36 9.61 -13.32
C HIS A 102 14.51 10.59 -13.06
N GLY A 103 14.98 10.71 -11.81
CA GLY A 103 16.11 11.55 -11.41
C GLY A 103 17.36 10.73 -11.04
N ASP A 104 18.33 11.40 -10.42
CA ASP A 104 19.56 10.79 -9.91
C ASP A 104 19.47 10.53 -8.39
N ALA A 105 18.38 9.86 -7.97
CA ALA A 105 18.09 9.61 -6.56
C ALA A 105 18.94 8.48 -5.93
N GLY A 106 19.92 7.95 -6.67
CA GLY A 106 20.80 6.89 -6.19
C GLY A 106 20.14 5.51 -6.07
N LYS A 107 20.66 4.71 -5.14
CA LYS A 107 20.24 3.31 -4.90
C LYS A 107 18.94 3.24 -4.12
N GLU A 108 18.16 2.19 -4.35
CA GLU A 108 16.91 1.96 -3.60
C GLU A 108 17.15 1.81 -2.09
N SER A 109 18.21 1.12 -1.69
CA SER A 109 18.60 0.92 -0.29
C SER A 109 18.94 2.21 0.46
N ALA A 110 19.29 3.28 -0.27
CA ALA A 110 19.57 4.59 0.34
C ALA A 110 18.30 5.39 0.66
N LEU A 111 17.13 4.92 0.20
CA LEU A 111 15.83 5.57 0.33
C LEU A 111 14.88 4.79 1.24
N GLU A 112 15.43 4.04 2.19
CA GLU A 112 14.68 3.22 3.14
C GLU A 112 13.73 4.07 4.01
N LEU A 113 14.14 5.28 4.38
CA LEU A 113 13.29 6.20 5.16
C LEU A 113 12.09 6.69 4.34
N GLU A 114 12.30 6.96 3.06
CA GLU A 114 11.29 7.45 2.12
C GLU A 114 10.28 6.38 1.73
N PHE A 115 10.75 5.15 1.51
CA PHE A 115 9.90 4.03 1.09
C PHE A 115 9.33 3.20 2.24
N GLU A 116 9.83 3.42 3.46
CA GLU A 116 9.51 2.75 4.73
C GLU A 116 9.79 1.23 4.75
N GLU A 117 9.36 0.50 3.72
CA GLU A 117 9.49 -0.96 3.64
C GLU A 117 9.54 -1.44 2.18
N PRO A 118 10.39 -2.43 1.83
CA PRO A 118 10.47 -2.99 0.47
C PRO A 118 9.11 -3.50 -0.06
N ALA A 119 8.34 -4.13 0.83
CA ALA A 119 7.03 -4.69 0.50
C ALA A 119 6.02 -3.62 0.05
N LEU A 120 6.11 -2.39 0.59
CA LEU A 120 5.25 -1.28 0.18
C LEU A 120 5.53 -0.85 -1.25
N VAL A 121 6.79 -0.91 -1.69
CA VAL A 121 7.17 -0.63 -3.08
C VAL A 121 6.50 -1.66 -4.00
N THR A 122 6.72 -2.96 -3.77
CA THR A 122 6.14 -4.02 -4.61
C THR A 122 4.61 -3.98 -4.61
N LEU A 123 3.99 -3.82 -3.45
CA LEU A 123 2.53 -3.68 -3.32
C LEU A 123 2.02 -2.45 -4.07
N GLY A 124 2.75 -1.34 -4.03
CA GLY A 124 2.37 -0.11 -4.70
C GLY A 124 2.35 -0.26 -6.21
N PHE A 125 3.36 -0.90 -6.79
CA PHE A 125 3.38 -1.26 -8.21
C PHE A 125 2.21 -2.17 -8.56
N ALA A 126 1.92 -3.18 -7.73
CA ALA A 126 0.82 -4.10 -7.96
C ALA A 126 -0.56 -3.44 -7.84
N TYR A 127 -0.74 -2.50 -6.90
CA TYR A 127 -1.97 -1.73 -6.75
C TYR A 127 -2.21 -0.73 -7.90
N ALA A 128 -1.13 -0.16 -8.44
CA ALA A 128 -1.21 0.75 -9.58
C ALA A 128 -1.73 0.02 -10.83
N GLU A 129 -1.31 -1.24 -11.04
CA GLU A 129 -1.76 -2.06 -12.15
C GLU A 129 -3.12 -2.73 -11.89
N ARG A 130 -3.32 -3.32 -10.71
CA ARG A 130 -4.58 -3.94 -10.28
C ARG A 130 -5.14 -3.24 -9.05
N PRO A 131 -5.96 -2.18 -9.23
CA PRO A 131 -6.58 -1.46 -8.13
C PRO A 131 -7.31 -2.36 -7.14
N ARG A 132 -7.96 -3.45 -7.54
CA ARG A 132 -8.74 -4.31 -6.62
C ARG A 132 -7.93 -5.44 -5.98
N LEU A 133 -6.60 -5.42 -6.08
CA LEU A 133 -5.72 -6.41 -5.46
C LEU A 133 -5.98 -6.54 -3.94
N ALA A 134 -6.00 -7.76 -3.43
CA ALA A 134 -6.12 -8.03 -2.00
C ALA A 134 -4.76 -7.99 -1.27
N GLY A 135 -3.99 -6.91 -1.45
CA GLY A 135 -2.59 -6.80 -1.01
C GLY A 135 -2.35 -7.12 0.48
N GLY A 136 -3.31 -6.82 1.36
CA GLY A 136 -3.22 -7.14 2.79
C GLY A 136 -3.09 -8.64 3.10
N ALA A 137 -3.59 -9.52 2.23
CA ALA A 137 -3.42 -10.97 2.40
C ALA A 137 -1.97 -11.42 2.19
N TYR A 138 -1.19 -10.68 1.39
CA TYR A 138 0.17 -11.04 1.00
C TYR A 138 1.24 -10.23 1.72
N HIS A 139 0.89 -9.08 2.29
CA HIS A 139 1.83 -8.21 3.00
C HIS A 139 2.67 -8.97 4.03
N PRO A 140 2.12 -9.80 4.94
CA PRO A 140 2.93 -10.56 5.92
C PRO A 140 3.96 -11.51 5.30
N VAL A 141 3.69 -12.02 4.09
CA VAL A 141 4.62 -12.86 3.35
C VAL A 141 5.72 -12.01 2.71
N LEU A 142 5.34 -10.91 2.07
CA LEU A 142 6.27 -9.96 1.46
C LEU A 142 7.23 -9.37 2.48
N ARG A 143 6.76 -8.99 3.69
CA ARG A 143 7.62 -8.47 4.77
C ARG A 143 8.79 -9.40 5.13
N LYS A 144 8.66 -10.70 4.86
CA LYS A 144 9.67 -11.71 5.21
C LYS A 144 10.72 -11.94 4.12
N VAL A 145 10.40 -11.66 2.86
CA VAL A 145 11.25 -12.05 1.71
C VAL A 145 11.54 -10.91 0.73
N ASP A 146 10.77 -9.83 0.79
CA ASP A 146 10.99 -8.68 -0.06
C ASP A 146 12.03 -7.77 0.60
N THR A 147 13.16 -7.58 -0.07
CA THR A 147 14.31 -6.84 0.41
C THR A 147 14.61 -5.65 -0.49
N TRP A 148 15.37 -4.68 0.03
CA TRP A 148 15.91 -3.57 -0.75
C TRP A 148 16.81 -4.09 -1.88
N ILE A 149 16.70 -3.47 -3.06
CA ILE A 149 17.51 -3.81 -4.22
C ILE A 149 18.74 -2.89 -4.24
N ASP A 150 19.95 -3.45 -4.17
CA ASP A 150 21.20 -2.66 -4.11
C ASP A 150 21.63 -2.11 -5.49
N GLU A 151 20.69 -1.53 -6.23
CA GLU A 151 20.91 -0.92 -7.54
C GLU A 151 20.24 0.47 -7.60
N PRO A 152 20.67 1.36 -8.52
CA PRO A 152 19.98 2.61 -8.80
C PRO A 152 18.49 2.40 -9.11
N LEU A 153 17.63 3.34 -8.71
CA LEU A 153 16.17 3.22 -8.90
C LEU A 153 15.76 2.90 -10.34
N ALA A 154 16.44 3.47 -11.34
CA ALA A 154 16.17 3.19 -12.75
C ALA A 154 16.33 1.69 -13.09
N ARG A 155 17.27 0.99 -12.45
CA ARG A 155 17.51 -0.45 -12.61
C ARG A 155 16.67 -1.31 -11.67
N ALA A 156 16.31 -0.80 -10.49
CA ALA A 156 15.46 -1.50 -9.54
C ALA A 156 13.97 -1.48 -9.97
N THR A 157 13.53 -0.44 -10.68
CA THR A 157 12.16 -0.28 -11.21
C THR A 157 11.64 -1.53 -11.97
N PRO A 158 12.34 -2.07 -12.98
CA PRO A 158 11.86 -3.27 -13.69
C PRO A 158 11.79 -4.51 -12.78
N VAL A 159 12.61 -4.61 -11.74
CA VAL A 159 12.53 -5.69 -10.75
C VAL A 159 11.27 -5.55 -9.91
N ARG A 160 10.95 -4.33 -9.44
CA ARG A 160 9.71 -4.02 -8.70
C ARG A 160 8.47 -4.27 -9.54
N ALA A 161 8.48 -3.87 -10.81
CA ALA A 161 7.40 -4.14 -11.75
C ALA A 161 7.18 -5.65 -11.96
N ARG A 162 8.26 -6.42 -12.19
CA ARG A 162 8.18 -7.89 -12.30
C ARG A 162 7.64 -8.55 -11.03
N ARG A 163 8.10 -8.14 -9.84
CA ARG A 163 7.56 -8.64 -8.56
C ARG A 163 6.07 -8.34 -8.41
N ALA A 164 5.63 -7.17 -8.85
CA ALA A 164 4.21 -6.81 -8.86
C ALA A 164 3.39 -7.72 -9.80
N GLU A 165 3.89 -8.02 -11.00
CA GLU A 165 3.26 -8.97 -11.93
C GLU A 165 3.12 -10.36 -11.31
N LEU A 166 4.18 -10.88 -10.67
CA LEU A 166 4.17 -12.17 -9.97
C LEU A 166 3.14 -12.18 -8.81
N LEU A 167 3.03 -11.07 -8.08
CA LEU A 167 2.04 -10.92 -7.02
C LEU A 167 0.60 -10.89 -7.57
N ILE A 168 0.37 -10.23 -8.70
CA ILE A 168 -0.93 -10.21 -9.38
C ILE A 168 -1.30 -11.60 -9.92
N GLU A 169 -0.32 -12.33 -10.44
CA GLU A 169 -0.50 -13.72 -10.88
C GLU A 169 -0.90 -14.62 -9.71
N LEU A 170 -0.20 -14.51 -8.58
CA LEU A 170 -0.56 -15.20 -7.34
C LEU A 170 -1.98 -14.86 -6.90
N ASP A 171 -2.34 -13.58 -6.87
CA ASP A 171 -3.68 -13.16 -6.44
C ASP A 171 -4.79 -13.66 -7.36
N THR A 172 -4.52 -13.78 -8.65
CA THR A 172 -5.43 -14.42 -9.60
C THR A 172 -5.64 -15.88 -9.23
N ALA A 173 -4.55 -16.67 -9.10
CA ALA A 173 -4.65 -18.09 -8.76
C ALA A 173 -5.34 -18.35 -7.40
N VAL A 174 -5.05 -17.51 -6.41
CA VAL A 174 -5.72 -17.57 -5.10
C VAL A 174 -7.20 -17.22 -5.22
N SER A 175 -7.56 -16.22 -6.02
CA SER A 175 -8.96 -15.84 -6.22
C SER A 175 -9.75 -16.96 -6.90
N ASP A 176 -9.18 -17.62 -7.91
CA ASP A 176 -9.80 -18.77 -8.58
C ASP A 176 -10.06 -19.91 -7.59
N THR A 177 -9.08 -20.18 -6.71
CA THR A 177 -9.21 -21.17 -5.64
C THR A 177 -10.32 -20.79 -4.64
N VAL A 178 -10.41 -19.52 -4.28
CA VAL A 178 -11.46 -18.98 -3.39
C VAL A 178 -12.85 -19.15 -4.01
N GLU A 179 -13.00 -18.87 -5.31
CA GLU A 179 -14.27 -19.05 -6.02
C GLU A 179 -14.66 -20.54 -6.12
N ALA A 180 -13.70 -21.43 -6.36
CA ALA A 180 -13.94 -22.88 -6.35
C ALA A 180 -14.43 -23.37 -4.97
N LEU A 181 -13.84 -22.86 -3.88
CA LEU A 181 -14.29 -23.17 -2.51
C LEU A 181 -15.70 -22.62 -2.22
N LYS A 182 -16.01 -21.41 -2.69
CA LYS A 182 -17.37 -20.83 -2.58
C LYS A 182 -18.40 -21.64 -3.35
N ALA A 183 -18.06 -22.12 -4.55
CA ALA A 183 -18.94 -22.98 -5.34
C ALA A 183 -19.28 -24.31 -4.62
N ARG A 184 -18.36 -24.80 -3.77
CA ARG A 184 -18.59 -25.95 -2.86
C ARG A 184 -19.35 -25.59 -1.58
N GLY A 185 -19.81 -24.34 -1.43
CA GLY A 185 -20.61 -23.89 -0.29
C GLY A 185 -19.80 -23.31 0.88
N LEU A 186 -18.47 -23.21 0.80
CA LEU A 186 -17.66 -22.59 1.85
C LEU A 186 -17.81 -21.06 1.78
N LYS A 187 -18.41 -20.46 2.80
CA LYS A 187 -18.61 -19.01 2.92
C LYS A 187 -17.89 -18.48 4.15
N SER A 188 -16.83 -17.70 3.95
CA SER A 188 -16.11 -17.02 5.02
C SER A 188 -15.46 -15.73 4.49
N PRO A 189 -15.48 -14.62 5.26
CA PRO A 189 -14.73 -13.41 4.90
C PRO A 189 -13.21 -13.63 4.91
N TYR A 190 -12.72 -14.67 5.59
CA TYR A 190 -11.30 -14.99 5.71
C TYR A 190 -10.79 -16.01 4.68
N LEU A 191 -11.63 -16.42 3.72
CA LEU A 191 -11.33 -17.52 2.80
C LEU A 191 -10.05 -17.25 1.98
N LYS A 192 -9.81 -16.00 1.57
CA LYS A 192 -8.58 -15.62 0.88
C LYS A 192 -7.35 -15.77 1.79
N ASN A 193 -7.39 -15.23 3.01
CA ASN A 193 -6.29 -15.36 3.97
C ASN A 193 -5.99 -16.84 4.31
N PHE A 194 -7.04 -17.67 4.43
CA PHE A 194 -6.91 -19.10 4.59
C PHE A 194 -6.16 -19.75 3.42
N VAL A 195 -6.56 -19.47 2.16
CA VAL A 195 -5.89 -20.02 0.98
C VAL A 195 -4.43 -19.57 0.93
N VAL A 196 -4.15 -18.28 1.18
CA VAL A 196 -2.77 -17.76 1.22
C VAL A 196 -1.94 -18.49 2.28
N ALA A 197 -2.46 -18.66 3.50
CA ALA A 197 -1.77 -19.40 4.56
C ALA A 197 -1.54 -20.87 4.19
N ARG A 198 -2.45 -21.49 3.43
CA ARG A 198 -2.33 -22.89 3.00
C ARG A 198 -1.23 -23.08 1.98
N VAL A 199 -1.07 -22.14 1.05
CA VAL A 199 -0.08 -22.20 -0.03
C VAL A 199 1.28 -21.63 0.38
N ASN A 200 1.34 -20.87 1.48
CA ASN A 200 2.57 -20.30 2.03
C ASN A 200 3.52 -21.41 2.56
N PRO A 201 4.70 -21.62 1.95
CA PRO A 201 5.67 -22.61 2.39
C PRO A 201 6.54 -22.14 3.59
N LEU A 202 6.59 -20.84 3.87
CA LEU A 202 7.53 -20.26 4.84
C LEU A 202 7.39 -20.84 6.24
N ARG A 203 6.15 -21.17 6.66
CA ARG A 203 5.89 -21.74 8.00
C ARG A 203 6.52 -23.12 8.24
N PHE A 204 6.95 -23.81 7.18
CA PHE A 204 7.54 -25.16 7.28
C PHE A 204 9.03 -25.18 6.93
N MET A 205 9.57 -24.07 6.44
CA MET A 205 10.99 -24.00 6.08
C MET A 205 11.86 -23.85 7.33
N LYS A 206 12.95 -24.63 7.35
CA LYS A 206 14.04 -24.52 8.31
C LYS A 206 15.29 -24.19 7.49
N GLY A 207 15.80 -22.96 7.60
CA GLY A 207 16.96 -22.52 6.84
C GLY A 207 16.75 -21.18 6.14
N GLU A 208 17.55 -20.94 5.11
CA GLU A 208 17.51 -19.72 4.31
C GLU A 208 16.16 -19.57 3.59
N LEU A 209 15.63 -18.35 3.61
CA LEU A 209 14.37 -18.04 2.95
C LEU A 209 14.59 -17.91 1.44
N PRO A 210 13.63 -18.37 0.61
CA PRO A 210 13.73 -18.18 -0.83
C PRO A 210 13.64 -16.69 -1.18
N GLY A 211 14.17 -16.33 -2.35
CA GLY A 211 13.99 -14.99 -2.90
C GLY A 211 12.50 -14.68 -3.13
N CYS A 212 12.13 -13.40 -3.08
CA CYS A 212 10.75 -12.95 -3.26
C CYS A 212 10.08 -13.52 -4.53
N ASP A 213 10.75 -13.43 -5.68
CA ASP A 213 10.25 -13.93 -6.96
C ASP A 213 9.99 -15.45 -6.92
N GLU A 214 10.91 -16.23 -6.35
CA GLU A 214 10.79 -17.68 -6.21
C GLU A 214 9.63 -18.06 -5.28
N LEU A 215 9.47 -17.33 -4.18
CA LEU A 215 8.39 -17.56 -3.24
C LEU A 215 7.03 -17.32 -3.89
N LEU A 216 6.86 -16.18 -4.58
CA LEU A 216 5.61 -15.82 -5.26
C LEU A 216 5.25 -16.89 -6.30
N GLN A 217 6.20 -17.29 -7.14
CA GLN A 217 5.99 -18.36 -8.11
C GLN A 217 5.63 -19.71 -7.47
N THR A 218 6.29 -20.06 -6.36
CA THR A 218 6.00 -21.29 -5.62
C THR A 218 4.59 -21.28 -5.03
N MET A 219 4.18 -20.16 -4.43
CA MET A 219 2.82 -19.99 -3.92
C MET A 219 1.79 -20.04 -5.06
N THR A 220 2.08 -19.46 -6.23
CA THR A 220 1.20 -19.50 -7.40
C THR A 220 1.00 -20.94 -7.88
N ARG A 221 2.08 -21.72 -8.00
CA ARG A 221 1.99 -23.16 -8.35
C ARG A 221 1.14 -23.92 -7.35
N LYS A 222 1.36 -23.69 -6.04
CA LYS A 222 0.59 -24.35 -4.97
C LYS A 222 -0.89 -23.96 -4.95
N ALA A 223 -1.21 -22.70 -5.27
CA ALA A 223 -2.60 -22.25 -5.40
C ALA A 223 -3.29 -22.96 -6.57
N ARG A 224 -2.65 -22.99 -7.75
CA ARG A 224 -3.17 -23.67 -8.94
C ARG A 224 -3.39 -25.17 -8.74
N SER A 225 -2.54 -25.83 -7.95
CA SER A 225 -2.64 -27.26 -7.66
C SER A 225 -3.39 -27.58 -6.36
N LEU A 226 -4.04 -26.60 -5.71
CA LEU A 226 -4.68 -26.84 -4.42
C LEU A 226 -5.93 -27.72 -4.63
N ASN A 227 -5.92 -28.92 -4.05
CA ASN A 227 -7.08 -29.79 -4.09
C ASN A 227 -8.16 -29.27 -3.13
N VAL A 228 -9.13 -28.54 -3.69
CA VAL A 228 -10.25 -27.97 -2.94
C VAL A 228 -11.11 -29.04 -2.30
N GLU A 229 -11.18 -30.26 -2.82
CA GLU A 229 -12.01 -31.34 -2.28
C GLU A 229 -11.61 -31.76 -0.87
N ARG A 230 -10.34 -31.57 -0.53
CA ARG A 230 -9.78 -31.90 0.79
C ARG A 230 -9.98 -30.80 1.82
N ILE A 231 -10.60 -29.67 1.46
CA ILE A 231 -10.84 -28.55 2.37
C ILE A 231 -12.28 -28.62 2.88
N SER A 232 -12.40 -28.68 4.22
CA SER A 232 -13.65 -28.75 4.95
C SER A 232 -13.96 -27.42 5.68
N PRO A 233 -15.22 -27.19 6.09
CA PRO A 233 -15.56 -26.04 6.93
C PRO A 233 -14.80 -26.00 8.27
N ALA A 234 -14.43 -27.15 8.84
CA ALA A 234 -13.68 -27.23 10.09
C ALA A 234 -12.26 -26.64 9.94
N ASP A 235 -11.65 -26.76 8.77
CA ASP A 235 -10.31 -26.20 8.51
C ASP A 235 -10.32 -24.66 8.58
N LEU A 236 -11.44 -24.01 8.24
CA LEU A 236 -11.58 -22.56 8.29
C LEU A 236 -11.61 -21.99 9.72
N ALA A 237 -12.03 -22.78 10.70
CA ALA A 237 -12.10 -22.35 12.10
C ALA A 237 -10.70 -22.13 12.72
N SER A 238 -9.67 -22.80 12.17
CA SER A 238 -8.28 -22.70 12.65
C SER A 238 -7.60 -21.36 12.33
N VAL A 239 -8.15 -20.56 11.40
CA VAL A 239 -7.57 -19.27 10.96
C VAL A 239 -8.18 -18.07 11.67
N GLY A 240 -9.23 -18.26 12.48
CA GLY A 240 -9.87 -17.20 13.28
C GLY A 240 -9.16 -16.85 14.60
N GLY A 241 -7.91 -17.29 14.80
CA GLY A 241 -7.17 -17.10 16.04
C GLY A 241 -6.53 -15.70 16.16
N ALA A 242 -6.95 -14.99 17.21
CA ALA A 242 -6.48 -13.75 17.86
C ALA A 242 -5.86 -12.62 16.99
N PRO A 243 -6.31 -11.36 17.14
CA PRO A 243 -5.55 -10.23 16.61
C PRO A 243 -4.13 -10.27 17.19
N GLU A 244 -3.12 -10.12 16.32
CA GLU A 244 -1.76 -9.83 16.77
C GLU A 244 -1.85 -8.57 17.64
N GLU A 245 -1.44 -8.70 18.91
CA GLU A 245 -1.33 -7.57 19.83
C GLU A 245 -0.36 -6.54 19.23
N GLU A 246 -0.73 -5.27 19.40
CA GLU A 246 -0.20 -4.04 18.81
C GLU A 246 1.32 -3.97 18.56
#